data_AF-A0A1J5WU23-F1
#
_entry.id   AF-A0A1J5WU23-F1
#
_cell.length_a   1.000
_cell.length_b   1.000
_cell.length_c   1.000
_cell.angle_alpha   90.00
_cell.angle_beta   90.00
_cell.angle_gamma   90.00
#
_symmetry.space_group_name_H-M   'P 1'
#
loop_
_entity.id
_entity.type
_entity.pdbx_description
1 polymer ?
#
loop_
_entity_poly.entity_id
_entity_poly.type
_entity_poly.pdbx_seq_one_letter_code
_entity_poly.pdbx_strand_id
1 'polypeptide(L)'
;MRSKEMLPVPRVKRIMQRDEEVGKLSFHTPFLVAKATEQFLRDLVTAAQEMALKRKGRKIGDKDLSEAISTHERFDFLRALAETPDGSTGKQSI
;
A
#
# COMPACT_ATOMS: atom_id res chain seq x y z
N MET A 1 24.21 3.20 12.61
CA MET A 1 23.92 3.35 11.17
C MET A 1 22.42 3.56 11.01
N ARG A 2 21.95 4.73 10.53
CA ARG A 2 20.54 4.92 10.15
C ARG A 2 20.37 4.37 8.74
N SER A 3 19.69 3.25 8.58
CA SER A 3 19.35 2.69 7.27
C SER A 3 18.50 3.71 6.50
N LYS A 4 18.88 4.02 5.26
CA LYS A 4 18.31 5.05 4.38
C LYS A 4 16.85 4.78 3.96
N GLU A 5 16.30 3.63 4.34
CA GLU A 5 14.95 3.17 4.01
C GLU A 5 14.27 2.73 5.30
N MET A 6 13.78 3.70 6.08
CA MET A 6 13.03 3.49 7.31
C MET A 6 11.92 4.54 7.36
N LEU A 7 10.66 4.13 7.33
CA LEU A 7 9.52 5.00 7.61
C LEU A 7 9.76 5.69 8.96
N PRO A 8 9.44 7.00 9.09
CA PRO A 8 9.70 7.71 10.32
C PRO A 8 8.90 7.09 11.49
N VAL A 9 9.58 6.39 12.38
CA VAL A 9 8.97 5.69 13.53
C VAL A 9 8.04 6.59 14.35
N PRO A 10 8.36 7.88 14.62
CA PRO A 10 7.43 8.77 15.31
C PRO A 10 6.11 9.02 14.55
N ARG A 11 6.14 9.03 13.22
CA ARG A 11 4.93 9.16 12.38
C ARG A 11 4.10 7.89 12.43
N VAL A 12 4.74 6.72 12.34
CA VAL A 12 4.08 5.41 12.46
C VAL A 12 3.37 5.29 13.81
N LYS A 13 4.08 5.60 14.91
CA LYS A 13 3.49 5.63 16.25
C LYS A 13 2.26 6.55 16.31
N ARG A 14 2.35 7.76 15.74
CA ARG A 14 1.23 8.72 15.76
C ARG A 14 0.01 8.22 14.98
N ILE A 15 0.22 7.54 13.86
CA ILE A 15 -0.87 6.93 13.07
C ILE A 15 -1.50 5.78 13.84
N MET A 16 -0.69 4.89 14.42
CA MET A 16 -1.18 3.79 15.26
C MET A 16 -2.03 4.31 16.43
N GLN A 17 -1.60 5.38 17.09
CA GLN A 17 -2.33 5.98 18.23
C GLN A 17 -3.51 6.87 17.83
N ARG A 18 -3.88 6.95 16.54
CA ARG A 18 -5.18 7.52 16.15
C ARG A 18 -6.33 6.57 16.47
N ASP A 19 -6.03 5.29 16.56
CA ASP A 19 -6.95 4.28 17.05
C ASP A 19 -6.91 4.28 18.58
N GLU A 20 -8.06 4.57 19.20
CA GLU A 20 -8.19 4.68 20.65
C GLU A 20 -7.93 3.35 21.36
N GLU A 21 -8.11 2.20 20.68
CA GLU A 21 -7.90 0.87 21.24
C GLU A 21 -6.41 0.50 21.40
N VAL A 22 -5.51 1.22 20.71
CA VAL A 22 -4.07 0.89 20.64
C VAL A 22 -3.30 1.29 21.93
N GLY A 23 -3.84 2.21 22.73
CA GLY A 23 -3.32 2.55 24.07
C GLY A 23 -1.81 2.83 24.13
N LYS A 24 -1.13 2.23 25.13
CA LYS A 24 0.32 2.36 25.33
C LYS A 24 1.08 1.30 24.55
N LEU A 25 2.00 1.74 23.68
CA LEU A 25 2.84 0.89 22.87
C LEU A 25 4.25 0.73 23.45
N SER A 26 4.83 -0.47 23.33
CA SER A 26 6.26 -0.70 23.52
C SER A 26 7.08 0.06 22.48
N PHE A 27 8.33 0.39 22.81
CA PHE A 27 9.24 1.07 21.88
C PHE A 27 9.51 0.26 20.59
N HIS A 28 9.53 -1.07 20.68
CA HIS A 28 9.84 -1.94 19.53
C HIS A 28 8.66 -2.09 18.56
N THR A 29 7.42 -1.95 19.03
CA THR A 29 6.23 -2.21 18.21
C THR A 29 6.14 -1.26 17.00
N PRO A 30 6.26 0.08 17.15
CA PRO A 30 6.24 0.99 16.01
C PRO A 30 7.40 0.77 15.02
N PHE A 31 8.55 0.28 15.49
CA PHE A 31 9.69 -0.04 14.63
C PHE A 31 9.39 -1.25 13.72
N LEU A 32 8.81 -2.31 14.28
CA LEU A 32 8.43 -3.50 13.52
C LEU A 32 7.33 -3.18 12.51
N VAL A 33 6.32 -2.40 12.92
CA VAL A 33 5.25 -1.94 12.02
C VAL A 33 5.84 -1.11 10.88
N ALA A 34 6.78 -0.18 11.17
CA ALA A 34 7.45 0.59 10.13
C ALA A 34 8.13 -0.33 9.09
N LYS A 35 8.82 -1.38 9.53
CA LYS A 35 9.45 -2.35 8.62
C LYS A 35 8.46 -3.21 7.85
N ALA A 36 7.42 -3.69 8.50
CA ALA A 36 6.37 -4.46 7.84
C ALA A 36 5.64 -3.61 6.77
N THR A 37 5.33 -2.35 7.07
CA THR A 37 4.70 -1.43 6.11
C THR A 37 5.61 -1.16 4.91
N GLU A 38 6.92 -1.03 5.10
CA GLU A 38 7.85 -0.89 3.97
C GLU A 38 7.87 -2.12 3.08
N GLN A 39 7.94 -3.31 3.67
CA GLN A 39 7.93 -4.56 2.91
C GLN A 39 6.59 -4.70 2.15
N PHE A 40 5.49 -4.39 2.83
CA PHE A 40 4.17 -4.39 2.24
C PHE A 40 4.07 -3.45 1.02
N LEU A 41 4.59 -2.22 1.11
CA LEU A 41 4.56 -1.28 -0.01
C LEU A 41 5.39 -1.79 -1.20
N ARG A 42 6.55 -2.43 -0.95
CA ARG A 42 7.33 -3.05 -2.01
C ARG A 42 6.55 -4.17 -2.69
N ASP A 43 6.00 -5.08 -1.90
CA ASP A 43 5.23 -6.22 -2.42
C ASP A 43 4.03 -5.76 -3.25
N LEU A 44 3.28 -4.75 -2.78
CA LEU A 44 2.14 -4.18 -3.50
C LEU A 44 2.56 -3.51 -4.81
N VAL A 45 3.61 -2.69 -4.78
CA VAL A 45 4.11 -1.99 -5.99
C VAL A 45 4.66 -2.98 -7.00
N THR A 46 5.37 -4.03 -6.56
CA THR A 46 5.86 -5.09 -7.44
C THR A 46 4.70 -5.84 -8.11
N ALA A 47 3.66 -6.21 -7.35
CA ALA A 47 2.47 -6.85 -7.93
C ALA A 47 1.76 -5.94 -8.95
N ALA A 48 1.60 -4.65 -8.65
CA ALA A 48 1.01 -3.69 -9.58
C ALA A 48 1.90 -3.47 -10.83
N GLN A 49 3.22 -3.48 -10.66
CA GLN A 49 4.17 -3.41 -11.77
C GLN A 49 4.02 -4.60 -12.70
N GLU A 50 3.86 -5.81 -12.18
CA GLU A 50 3.64 -7.01 -13.00
C GLU A 50 2.38 -6.88 -13.86
N MET A 51 1.28 -6.32 -13.30
CA MET A 51 0.05 -6.07 -14.09
C MET A 51 0.30 -5.01 -15.18
N ALA A 52 1.01 -3.92 -14.86
CA ALA A 52 1.37 -2.92 -15.84
C ALA A 52 2.23 -3.50 -16.99
N LEU A 53 3.18 -4.39 -16.67
CA LEU A 53 4.01 -5.08 -17.65
C LEU A 53 3.20 -6.04 -18.53
N LYS A 54 2.24 -6.79 -17.97
CA LYS A 54 1.31 -7.64 -18.74
C LYS A 54 0.51 -6.82 -19.75
N ARG A 55 0.10 -5.60 -19.37
CA ARG A 55 -0.56 -4.63 -20.26
C ARG A 55 0.39 -3.92 -21.23
N LYS A 56 1.70 -4.26 -21.24
CA LYS A 56 2.76 -3.59 -22.00
C LYS A 56 2.88 -2.08 -21.70
N GLY A 57 2.48 -1.68 -20.50
CA GLY A 57 2.56 -0.32 -20.01
C GLY A 57 3.94 0.03 -19.44
N ARG A 58 4.34 1.30 -19.57
CA ARG A 58 5.57 1.84 -18.96
C ARG A 58 5.35 2.50 -17.59
N LYS A 59 4.10 2.66 -17.18
CA LYS A 59 3.69 3.29 -15.92
C LYS A 59 2.62 2.44 -15.25
N ILE A 60 2.68 2.37 -13.92
CA ILE A 60 1.62 1.81 -13.07
C ILE A 60 0.47 2.83 -13.02
N GLY A 61 -0.74 2.38 -13.31
CA GLY A 61 -1.97 3.17 -13.13
C GLY A 61 -3.00 2.44 -12.26
N ASP A 62 -4.13 3.09 -12.02
CA ASP A 62 -5.16 2.62 -11.07
C ASP A 62 -5.65 1.21 -11.41
N LYS A 63 -5.84 0.91 -12.70
CA LYS A 63 -6.26 -0.43 -13.15
C LYS A 63 -5.28 -1.53 -12.77
N ASP A 64 -3.98 -1.25 -12.85
CA ASP A 64 -2.95 -2.24 -12.52
C ASP A 64 -2.94 -2.51 -11.01
N LEU A 65 -3.23 -1.49 -10.20
CA LEU A 65 -3.35 -1.62 -8.75
C LEU A 65 -4.62 -2.39 -8.35
N SER A 66 -5.77 -2.07 -8.95
CA SER A 66 -7.03 -2.79 -8.72
C SER A 66 -6.92 -4.27 -9.13
N GLU A 67 -6.25 -4.57 -10.24
CA GLU A 67 -6.01 -5.94 -10.67
C GLU A 67 -5.04 -6.69 -9.75
N ALA A 68 -3.96 -6.03 -9.30
CA ALA A 68 -3.04 -6.60 -8.34
C ALA A 68 -3.73 -6.95 -7.00
N ILE A 69 -4.56 -6.03 -6.49
CA ILE A 69 -5.36 -6.24 -5.28
C ILE A 69 -6.36 -7.39 -5.48
N SER A 70 -7.00 -7.46 -6.65
CA SER A 70 -8.00 -8.49 -6.93
C SER A 70 -7.43 -9.89 -7.09
N THR A 71 -6.19 -9.98 -7.59
CA THR A 71 -5.52 -11.25 -7.91
C THR A 71 -4.86 -11.90 -6.70
N HIS A 72 -4.51 -11.13 -5.66
CA HIS A 72 -3.76 -11.62 -4.50
C HIS A 72 -4.58 -11.50 -3.23
N GLU A 73 -4.99 -12.63 -2.65
CA GLU A 73 -5.77 -12.71 -1.39
C GLU A 73 -5.14 -11.91 -0.24
N ARG A 74 -3.81 -11.85 -0.17
CA ARG A 74 -3.07 -11.06 0.83
C ARG A 74 -3.39 -9.56 0.81
N PHE A 75 -3.97 -9.06 -0.28
CA PHE A 75 -4.37 -7.66 -0.44
C PHE A 75 -5.88 -7.45 -0.26
N ASP A 76 -6.64 -8.45 0.18
CA ASP A 76 -8.11 -8.36 0.30
C ASP A 76 -8.59 -7.21 1.19
N PHE A 77 -7.80 -6.85 2.21
CA PHE A 77 -8.08 -5.71 3.08
C PHE A 77 -8.07 -4.34 2.35
N LEU A 78 -7.55 -4.29 1.12
CA LEU A 78 -7.56 -3.09 0.28
C LEU A 78 -8.74 -3.04 -0.70
N ARG A 79 -9.53 -4.11 -0.85
CA ARG A 79 -10.59 -4.17 -1.89
C ARG A 79 -11.59 -3.03 -1.77
N ALA A 80 -12.07 -2.76 -0.56
CA ALA A 80 -13.00 -1.67 -0.29
C ALA A 80 -12.43 -0.27 -0.62
N LEU A 81 -11.10 -0.13 -0.69
CA LEU A 81 -10.44 1.12 -1.10
C LEU A 81 -10.15 1.17 -2.60
N ALA A 82 -9.97 0.01 -3.23
CA ALA A 82 -9.70 -0.12 -4.67
C ALA A 82 -10.98 0.02 -5.52
N GLU A 83 -12.13 -0.25 -4.93
CA GLU A 83 -13.45 0.00 -5.51
C GLU A 83 -13.80 1.48 -5.34
N THR A 84 -13.35 2.35 -6.24
CA THR A 84 -13.82 3.75 -6.24
C THR A 84 -15.33 3.80 -6.53
N PRO A 85 -16.13 4.60 -5.80
CA PRO A 85 -17.58 4.72 -5.99
C PRO A 85 -18.01 5.18 -7.39
N ASP A 86 -17.10 5.73 -8.19
CA ASP A 86 -17.37 6.16 -9.54
C ASP A 86 -16.42 5.46 -10.51
N GLY A 87 -16.98 4.58 -11.34
CA GLY A 87 -16.37 3.98 -12.52
C GLY A 87 -16.04 4.99 -13.62
N SER A 88 -15.44 6.14 -13.27
CA SER A 88 -14.85 7.07 -14.23
C SER A 88 -13.53 6.47 -14.73
N THR A 89 -13.70 5.45 -15.55
CA THR A 89 -12.76 5.05 -16.59
C THR A 89 -12.32 6.34 -17.26
N GLY A 90 -11.10 6.81 -16.95
CA GLY A 90 -10.53 7.98 -17.59
C GLY A 90 -10.69 7.81 -19.08
N LYS A 91 -11.55 8.64 -19.69
CA LYS A 91 -11.75 8.67 -21.13
C LYS A 91 -10.36 8.78 -21.74
N GLN A 92 -9.95 7.76 -22.50
CA GLN A 92 -8.95 7.95 -23.53
C GLN A 92 -9.56 8.95 -24.50
N SER A 93 -9.25 10.22 -24.30
CA SER A 93 -9.48 11.23 -25.32
C SER A 93 -8.49 10.96 -26.44
N ILE A 94 -9.12 10.74 -27.59
CA ILE A 94 -8.62 10.63 -28.96
C ILE A 94 -7.54 11.68 -29.24
#